data_AF-L7R342-F1
#
_entry.id   AF-L7R342-F1
#
_cell.length_a   1.000
_cell.length_b   1.000
_cell.length_c   1.000
_cell.angle_alpha   90.00
_cell.angle_beta   90.00
_cell.angle_gamma   90.00
#
_symmetry.space_group_name_H-M   'P 1'
#
loop_
_entity.id
_entity.type
_entity.pdbx_description
1 polymer ?
#
loop_
_entity_poly.entity_id
_entity_poly.type
_entity_poly.pdbx_seq_one_letter_code
_entity_poly.pdbx_strand_id
1 'polypeptide(L)'
;LGLFRAAVPSGASTGVHEALELRDNVKGEYHGKGVLTAIKNINSIIAPELLKQTFEVTQQQEIDQFMLGLDGTENKSKLGANAILGVSLAVAKAGAAKKNVPLYKHIADLAGNSNIVLPVPAFNVINGGSHAGNKLAMQEFMILPTGASSFNEAMRMGSEVYHHLKKIIKEKFGLDSTAVGDEGGFAPNIQNNKDALFLIQDAIQQAGYTGKIE
;
A
#
# COMPACT_ATOMS: atom_id res chain seq x y z
N LEU A 1 15.79 9.77 21.93
CA LEU A 1 15.05 9.26 20.76
C LEU A 1 15.09 10.33 19.68
N GLY A 2 15.35 9.98 18.42
CA GLY A 2 15.46 10.95 17.31
C GLY A 2 14.10 11.40 16.76
N LEU A 3 14.09 11.84 15.50
CA LEU A 3 12.86 12.17 14.77
C LEU A 3 12.37 10.95 13.98
N PHE A 4 11.07 10.64 14.10
CA PHE A 4 10.42 9.55 13.40
C PHE A 4 9.31 10.09 12.50
N ARG A 5 9.23 9.58 11.27
CA ARG A 5 8.32 10.09 10.24
C ARG A 5 7.50 8.96 9.64
N ALA A 6 6.21 9.20 9.47
CA ALA A 6 5.30 8.36 8.70
C ALA A 6 4.50 9.21 7.72
N ALA A 7 3.97 8.57 6.69
CA ALA A 7 3.03 9.14 5.74
C ALA A 7 1.87 8.16 5.58
N VAL A 8 0.70 8.68 5.22
CA VAL A 8 -0.52 7.88 5.06
C VAL A 8 -0.83 7.76 3.57
N PRO A 9 -1.02 6.53 3.04
CA PRO A 9 -1.45 6.32 1.66
C PRO A 9 -2.93 6.72 1.47
N SER A 10 -3.37 6.85 0.22
CA SER A 10 -4.76 7.08 -0.14
C SER A 10 -5.14 6.11 -1.26
N GLY A 11 -6.35 5.53 -1.18
CA GLY A 11 -6.87 4.58 -2.17
C GLY A 11 -7.69 5.28 -3.26
N ALA A 12 -7.70 4.71 -4.47
CA ALA A 12 -8.56 5.16 -5.57
C ALA A 12 -9.96 4.52 -5.52
N SER A 13 -10.02 3.23 -5.14
CA SER A 13 -11.26 2.45 -5.01
C SER A 13 -11.64 2.31 -3.53
N THR A 14 -12.18 3.39 -2.93
CA THR A 14 -12.55 3.39 -1.50
C THR A 14 -13.87 2.66 -1.25
N GLY A 15 -13.85 1.73 -0.30
CA GLY A 15 -15.04 1.01 0.17
C GLY A 15 -15.92 1.87 1.09
N VAL A 16 -17.24 1.69 1.02
CA VAL A 16 -18.22 2.45 1.84
C VAL A 16 -18.09 2.23 3.35
N HIS A 17 -17.36 1.19 3.77
CA HIS A 17 -17.12 0.84 5.17
C HIS A 17 -15.72 1.21 5.66
N GLU A 18 -14.91 1.88 4.84
CA GLU A 18 -13.59 2.36 5.25
C GLU A 18 -13.70 3.47 6.31
N ALA A 19 -12.66 3.57 7.14
CA ALA A 19 -12.51 4.74 8.00
C ALA A 19 -12.31 6.00 7.13
N LEU A 20 -12.86 7.14 7.58
CA LEU A 20 -12.93 8.34 6.76
C LEU A 20 -11.56 8.97 6.55
N GLU A 21 -11.09 8.99 5.32
CA GLU A 21 -10.00 9.87 4.90
C GLU A 21 -10.51 11.32 4.78
N LEU A 22 -10.04 12.21 5.66
CA LEU A 22 -10.52 13.60 5.69
C LEU A 22 -9.83 14.44 4.61
N ARG A 23 -10.64 14.98 3.69
CA ARG A 23 -10.23 15.91 2.62
C ARG A 23 -10.93 17.26 2.79
N ASP A 24 -10.25 18.34 2.38
CA ASP A 24 -10.75 19.72 2.56
C ASP A 24 -11.89 20.09 1.62
N ASN A 25 -12.02 19.42 0.46
CA ASN A 25 -13.06 19.66 -0.55
C ASN A 25 -13.15 21.10 -1.08
N VAL A 26 -12.06 21.88 -0.97
CA VAL A 26 -11.94 23.23 -1.52
C VAL A 26 -11.58 23.12 -3.01
N LYS A 27 -12.56 23.29 -3.92
CA LYS A 27 -12.37 23.07 -5.37
C LYS A 27 -11.22 23.88 -5.98
N GLY A 28 -10.95 25.08 -5.47
CA GLY A 28 -9.88 25.96 -5.94
C GLY A 28 -8.46 25.51 -5.53
N GLU A 29 -8.34 24.55 -4.62
CA GLU A 29 -7.07 24.10 -4.06
C GLU A 29 -6.92 22.58 -4.21
N TYR A 30 -5.80 22.12 -4.80
CA TYR A 30 -5.51 20.69 -4.99
C TYR A 30 -6.69 19.89 -5.60
N HIS A 31 -7.53 20.52 -6.42
CA HIS A 31 -8.76 19.94 -6.96
C HIS A 31 -9.73 19.39 -5.89
N GLY A 32 -9.80 20.02 -4.73
CA GLY A 32 -10.60 19.57 -3.58
C GLY A 32 -9.92 18.48 -2.73
N LYS A 33 -8.71 18.03 -3.09
CA LYS A 33 -8.00 16.93 -2.42
C LYS A 33 -7.02 17.42 -1.34
N GLY A 34 -7.14 18.65 -0.86
CA GLY A 34 -6.35 19.14 0.28
C GLY A 34 -6.54 18.29 1.53
N VAL A 35 -5.53 18.28 2.42
CA VAL A 35 -5.54 17.57 3.72
C VAL A 35 -5.15 18.50 4.88
N LEU A 36 -5.28 19.82 4.69
CA LEU A 36 -4.89 20.83 5.67
C LEU A 36 -5.71 20.70 6.95
N THR A 37 -6.98 20.30 6.86
CA THR A 37 -7.82 20.03 8.05
C THR A 37 -7.28 18.86 8.86
N ALA A 38 -6.90 17.75 8.22
CA ALA A 38 -6.29 16.60 8.90
C ALA A 38 -4.95 16.97 9.56
N ILE A 39 -4.10 17.75 8.86
CA ILE A 39 -2.84 18.28 9.42
C ILE A 39 -3.11 19.18 10.63
N LYS A 40 -4.11 20.07 10.54
CA LYS A 40 -4.53 20.92 11.65
C LYS A 40 -5.00 20.09 12.84
N ASN A 41 -5.77 19.03 12.62
CA ASN A 41 -6.21 18.12 13.68
C ASN A 41 -5.02 17.45 14.38
N ILE A 42 -3.98 17.04 13.65
CA ILE A 42 -2.74 16.53 14.26
C ILE A 42 -2.11 17.62 15.15
N ASN A 43 -1.82 18.79 14.58
CA ASN A 43 -1.00 19.81 15.24
C ASN A 43 -1.72 20.53 16.38
N SER A 44 -3.03 20.72 16.29
CA SER A 44 -3.80 21.52 17.24
C SER A 44 -4.62 20.70 18.22
N ILE A 45 -4.85 19.41 17.97
CA ILE A 45 -5.69 18.54 18.81
C ILE A 45 -4.89 17.31 19.26
N ILE A 46 -4.50 16.44 18.34
CA ILE A 46 -3.88 15.14 18.69
C ILE A 46 -2.56 15.36 19.44
N ALA A 47 -1.65 16.17 18.88
CA ALA A 47 -0.33 16.37 19.48
C ALA A 47 -0.40 17.02 20.87
N PRO A 48 -1.12 18.14 21.10
CA PRO A 48 -1.25 18.71 22.44
C PRO A 48 -1.87 17.74 23.45
N GLU A 49 -2.91 16.99 23.09
CA GLU A 49 -3.58 16.07 24.02
C GLU A 49 -2.75 14.82 24.32
N LEU A 50 -2.04 14.28 23.30
CA LEU A 50 -1.16 13.13 23.46
C LEU A 50 0.08 13.47 24.32
N LEU A 51 0.64 14.66 24.15
CA LEU A 51 1.81 15.12 24.93
C LEU A 51 1.50 15.42 26.41
N LYS A 52 0.22 15.61 26.77
CA LYS A 52 -0.21 15.69 28.17
C LYS A 52 -0.22 14.32 28.87
N GLN A 53 -0.26 13.24 28.09
CA GLN A 53 -0.25 11.88 28.63
C GLN A 53 1.17 11.46 29.02
N THR A 54 1.28 10.45 29.87
CA THR A 54 2.56 9.88 30.32
C THR A 54 2.88 8.56 29.61
N PHE A 55 2.38 8.38 28.38
CA PHE A 55 2.61 7.17 27.61
C PHE A 55 4.08 7.06 27.17
N GLU A 56 4.61 5.84 27.25
CA GLU A 56 5.83 5.49 26.53
C GLU A 56 5.48 5.12 25.08
N VAL A 57 6.32 5.52 24.13
CA VAL A 57 6.12 5.22 22.69
C VAL A 57 6.06 3.71 22.35
N THR A 58 6.39 2.84 23.30
CA THR A 58 6.24 1.39 23.16
C THR A 58 4.82 0.88 23.48
N GLN A 59 3.95 1.72 24.03
CA GLN A 59 2.57 1.44 24.42
C GLN A 59 1.61 1.75 23.26
N GLN A 60 1.82 1.07 22.13
CA GLN A 60 1.09 1.32 20.88
C GLN A 60 -0.43 1.22 21.09
N GLN A 61 -0.88 0.17 21.78
CA GLN A 61 -2.31 -0.08 22.00
C GLN A 61 -2.96 1.05 22.81
N GLU A 62 -2.32 1.50 23.88
CA GLU A 62 -2.83 2.57 24.74
C GLU A 62 -2.86 3.92 24.01
N ILE A 63 -1.82 4.23 23.23
CA ILE A 63 -1.76 5.46 22.43
C ILE A 63 -2.83 5.44 21.33
N ASP A 64 -3.00 4.31 20.63
CA ASP A 64 -4.03 4.19 19.60
C ASP A 64 -5.43 4.28 20.21
N GLN A 65 -5.71 3.59 21.33
CA GLN A 65 -7.00 3.70 22.02
C GLN A 65 -7.29 5.11 22.52
N PHE A 66 -6.26 5.82 23.00
CA PHE A 66 -6.39 7.24 23.36
C PHE A 66 -6.80 8.10 22.16
N MET A 67 -6.12 7.95 21.02
CA MET A 67 -6.46 8.72 19.80
C MET A 67 -7.84 8.35 19.25
N LEU A 68 -8.24 7.08 19.32
CA LEU A 68 -9.58 6.62 18.96
C LEU A 68 -10.64 7.24 19.88
N GLY A 69 -10.38 7.30 21.20
CA GLY A 69 -11.27 7.95 22.16
C GLY A 69 -11.36 9.47 21.98
N LEU A 70 -10.24 10.11 21.60
CA LEU A 70 -10.18 11.55 21.31
C LEU A 70 -11.02 11.93 20.08
N ASP A 71 -11.02 11.07 19.06
CA ASP A 71 -11.92 11.17 17.93
C ASP A 71 -13.37 10.90 18.34
N GLY A 72 -13.62 9.76 18.98
CA GLY A 72 -14.92 9.38 19.54
C GLY A 72 -15.97 8.94 18.51
N THR A 73 -15.60 8.77 17.24
CA THR A 73 -16.50 8.27 16.18
C THR A 73 -16.08 6.88 15.71
N GLU A 74 -17.04 6.08 15.24
CA GLU A 74 -16.79 4.71 14.77
C GLU A 74 -15.82 4.67 13.57
N ASN A 75 -16.01 5.60 12.64
CA ASN A 75 -15.27 5.67 11.38
C ASN A 75 -14.16 6.74 11.36
N LYS A 76 -13.77 7.31 12.51
CA LYS A 76 -12.72 8.33 12.61
C LYS A 76 -13.03 9.63 11.86
N SER A 77 -14.31 9.98 11.72
CA SER A 77 -14.76 11.10 10.90
C SER A 77 -14.52 12.48 11.51
N LYS A 78 -14.27 12.59 12.81
CA LYS A 78 -14.04 13.88 13.47
C LYS A 78 -12.61 14.39 13.25
N LEU A 79 -11.61 13.55 13.47
CA LEU A 79 -10.20 13.90 13.31
C LEU A 79 -9.65 13.50 11.94
N GLY A 80 -10.25 12.50 11.31
CA GLY A 80 -9.79 11.89 10.06
C GLY A 80 -8.90 10.67 10.34
N ALA A 81 -9.19 9.55 9.69
CA ALA A 81 -8.37 8.34 9.77
C ALA A 81 -6.92 8.60 9.33
N ASN A 82 -6.74 9.46 8.33
CA ASN A 82 -5.43 9.91 7.86
C ASN A 82 -4.65 10.75 8.86
N ALA A 83 -5.32 11.48 9.76
CA ALA A 83 -4.66 12.17 10.87
C ALA A 83 -4.16 11.17 11.92
N ILE A 84 -5.05 10.27 12.36
CA ILE A 84 -4.76 9.28 13.42
C ILE A 84 -3.68 8.30 12.98
N LEU A 85 -3.80 7.75 11.76
CA LEU A 85 -2.86 6.75 11.25
C LEU A 85 -1.45 7.32 11.08
N GLY A 86 -1.32 8.60 10.70
CA GLY A 86 -0.01 9.25 10.58
C GLY A 86 0.75 9.29 11.90
N VAL A 87 0.05 9.61 13.00
CA VAL A 87 0.63 9.60 14.35
C VAL A 87 0.90 8.17 14.81
N SER A 88 -0.06 7.26 14.64
CA SER A 88 0.05 5.83 15.02
C SER A 88 1.29 5.15 14.42
N LEU A 89 1.55 5.35 13.12
CA LEU A 89 2.72 4.79 12.44
C LEU A 89 4.04 5.45 12.88
N ALA A 90 4.03 6.74 13.18
CA ALA A 90 5.22 7.43 13.69
C ALA A 90 5.59 6.95 15.10
N VAL A 91 4.58 6.69 15.94
CA VAL A 91 4.72 6.09 17.27
C VAL A 91 5.33 4.70 17.17
N ALA A 92 4.84 3.83 16.28
CA ALA A 92 5.43 2.50 16.08
C ALA A 92 6.93 2.57 15.71
N LYS A 93 7.32 3.51 14.84
CA LYS A 93 8.73 3.72 14.50
C LYS A 93 9.56 4.20 15.69
N ALA A 94 9.02 5.10 16.50
CA ALA A 94 9.66 5.56 17.72
C ALA A 94 9.78 4.43 18.77
N GLY A 95 8.75 3.59 18.91
CA GLY A 95 8.71 2.41 19.77
C GLY A 95 9.77 1.37 19.40
N ALA A 96 9.94 1.09 18.11
CA ALA A 96 10.99 0.21 17.60
C ALA A 96 12.40 0.73 17.97
N ALA A 97 12.64 2.02 17.75
CA ALA A 97 13.92 2.65 18.08
C ALA A 97 14.19 2.71 19.60
N LYS A 98 13.15 2.94 20.42
CA LYS A 98 13.24 2.88 21.89
C LYS A 98 13.61 1.49 22.39
N LYS A 99 13.11 0.43 21.74
CA LYS A 99 13.47 -0.96 22.00
C LYS A 99 14.80 -1.38 21.37
N ASN A 100 15.43 -0.53 20.56
CA ASN A 100 16.63 -0.83 19.78
C ASN A 100 16.46 -2.09 18.89
N VAL A 101 15.30 -2.22 18.26
CA VAL A 101 14.98 -3.31 17.31
C VAL A 101 14.51 -2.75 15.97
N PRO A 102 14.64 -3.52 14.87
CA PRO A 102 14.02 -3.16 13.60
C PRO A 102 12.49 -3.03 13.72
N LEU A 103 11.87 -2.17 12.89
CA LEU A 103 10.43 -1.95 12.90
C LEU A 103 9.61 -3.23 12.73
N TYR A 104 10.01 -4.13 11.82
CA TYR A 104 9.28 -5.39 11.59
C TYR A 104 9.26 -6.27 12.85
N LYS A 105 10.34 -6.25 13.65
CA LYS A 105 10.41 -7.01 14.90
C LYS A 105 9.52 -6.39 15.97
N HIS A 106 9.51 -5.06 16.07
CA HIS A 106 8.60 -4.36 16.98
C HIS A 106 7.13 -4.64 16.64
N ILE A 107 6.75 -4.62 15.36
CA ILE A 107 5.40 -4.98 14.91
C ILE A 107 5.07 -6.43 15.24
N ALA A 108 6.02 -7.36 15.03
CA ALA A 108 5.84 -8.76 15.39
C ALA A 108 5.58 -8.92 16.90
N ASP A 109 6.33 -8.20 17.76
CA ASP A 109 6.13 -8.21 19.20
C ASP A 109 4.75 -7.65 19.59
N LEU A 110 4.31 -6.56 18.96
CA LEU A 110 2.97 -5.98 19.18
C LEU A 110 1.84 -6.95 18.78
N ALA A 111 2.05 -7.74 17.74
CA ALA A 111 1.10 -8.73 17.25
C ALA A 111 1.17 -10.09 17.99
N GLY A 112 2.09 -10.25 18.94
CA GLY A 112 2.33 -11.54 19.61
C GLY A 112 2.97 -12.61 18.71
N ASN A 113 3.61 -12.22 17.61
CA ASN A 113 4.21 -13.11 16.64
C ASN A 113 5.69 -13.37 16.95
N SER A 114 6.02 -14.60 17.33
CA SER A 114 7.39 -15.03 17.58
C SER A 114 8.12 -15.52 16.32
N ASN A 115 7.38 -16.04 15.33
CA ASN A 115 7.92 -16.55 14.08
C ASN A 115 7.66 -15.57 12.93
N ILE A 116 8.72 -14.94 12.42
CA ILE A 116 8.64 -13.94 11.36
C ILE A 116 8.91 -14.63 10.02
N VAL A 117 8.02 -14.42 9.05
CA VAL A 117 8.08 -15.04 7.72
C VAL A 117 8.16 -13.95 6.67
N LEU A 118 8.99 -14.15 5.64
CA LEU A 118 8.99 -13.31 4.45
C LEU A 118 7.81 -13.69 3.54
N PRO A 119 7.02 -12.73 3.04
CA PRO A 119 5.84 -13.03 2.23
C PRO A 119 6.22 -13.47 0.82
N VAL A 120 5.32 -14.18 0.15
CA VAL A 120 5.34 -14.28 -1.32
C VAL A 120 4.87 -12.93 -1.87
N PRO A 121 5.66 -12.22 -2.68
CA PRO A 121 5.20 -11.00 -3.32
C PRO A 121 4.18 -11.32 -4.41
N ALA A 122 3.03 -10.66 -4.37
CA ALA A 122 2.06 -10.64 -5.46
C ALA A 122 2.27 -9.36 -6.27
N PHE A 123 2.88 -9.50 -7.45
CA PHE A 123 3.21 -8.36 -8.31
C PHE A 123 2.06 -8.07 -9.25
N ASN A 124 1.45 -6.90 -9.16
CA ASN A 124 0.49 -6.45 -10.16
C ASN A 124 1.24 -6.07 -11.45
N VAL A 125 1.03 -6.83 -12.52
CA VAL A 125 1.79 -6.70 -13.78
C VAL A 125 0.95 -6.24 -14.96
N ILE A 126 -0.38 -6.36 -14.89
CA ILE A 126 -1.32 -5.74 -15.83
C ILE A 126 -2.44 -5.05 -15.04
N ASN A 127 -2.64 -3.76 -15.30
CA ASN A 127 -3.71 -2.96 -14.72
C ASN A 127 -4.94 -2.93 -15.65
N GLY A 128 -6.11 -3.01 -15.05
CA GLY A 128 -7.41 -2.74 -15.65
C GLY A 128 -8.30 -1.95 -14.70
N GLY A 129 -9.61 -1.94 -14.95
CA GLY A 129 -10.61 -1.31 -14.09
C GLY A 129 -10.31 0.18 -13.84
N SER A 130 -10.52 0.63 -12.61
CA SER A 130 -10.27 2.03 -12.20
C SER A 130 -8.80 2.43 -12.23
N HIS A 131 -7.87 1.47 -12.31
CA HIS A 131 -6.42 1.71 -12.25
C HIS A 131 -5.79 1.85 -13.65
N ALA A 132 -6.59 1.76 -14.73
CA ALA A 132 -6.11 1.90 -16.10
C ALA A 132 -7.15 2.53 -17.05
N GLY A 133 -6.68 3.33 -18.01
CA GLY A 133 -7.51 3.88 -19.08
C GLY A 133 -7.81 2.88 -20.22
N ASN A 134 -8.14 1.63 -19.89
CA ASN A 134 -8.40 0.57 -20.88
C ASN A 134 -9.80 -0.06 -20.70
N LYS A 135 -10.12 -1.06 -21.51
CA LYS A 135 -11.43 -1.74 -21.51
C LYS A 135 -11.49 -2.97 -20.60
N LEU A 136 -10.42 -3.25 -19.86
CA LEU A 136 -10.30 -4.44 -19.04
C LEU A 136 -11.13 -4.26 -17.76
N ALA A 137 -12.09 -5.15 -17.53
CA ALA A 137 -13.01 -5.00 -16.39
C ALA A 137 -12.38 -5.38 -15.05
N MET A 138 -11.47 -6.37 -15.03
CA MET A 138 -10.74 -6.76 -13.82
C MET A 138 -9.62 -5.74 -13.53
N GLN A 139 -9.46 -5.37 -12.26
CA GLN A 139 -8.57 -4.30 -11.85
C GLN A 139 -7.08 -4.69 -11.92
N GLU A 140 -6.76 -5.91 -11.52
CA GLU A 140 -5.38 -6.33 -11.25
C GLU A 140 -5.18 -7.77 -11.74
N PHE A 141 -4.07 -7.99 -12.45
CA PHE A 141 -3.60 -9.31 -12.81
C PHE A 141 -2.20 -9.46 -12.26
N MET A 142 -2.09 -10.30 -11.24
CA MET A 142 -0.89 -10.46 -10.45
C MET A 142 -0.15 -11.75 -10.79
N ILE A 143 1.17 -11.73 -10.61
CA ILE A 143 2.01 -12.93 -10.60
C ILE A 143 2.56 -13.18 -9.20
N LEU A 144 2.60 -14.45 -8.78
CA LEU A 144 3.05 -14.87 -7.45
C LEU A 144 4.17 -15.91 -7.58
N PRO A 145 5.45 -15.54 -7.36
CA PRO A 145 6.57 -16.49 -7.41
C PRO A 145 6.65 -17.46 -6.21
N THR A 146 5.65 -18.34 -6.09
CA THR A 146 5.52 -19.32 -5.00
C THR A 146 6.60 -20.41 -5.02
N GLY A 147 7.22 -20.67 -6.17
CA GLY A 147 8.32 -21.63 -6.31
C GLY A 147 9.71 -21.09 -5.97
N ALA A 148 9.82 -19.85 -5.50
CA ALA A 148 11.08 -19.24 -5.09
C ALA A 148 11.55 -19.76 -3.72
N SER A 149 12.87 -19.95 -3.56
CA SER A 149 13.49 -20.38 -2.29
C SER A 149 13.77 -19.24 -1.32
N SER A 150 13.64 -17.99 -1.77
CA SER A 150 13.85 -16.79 -0.95
C SER A 150 13.09 -15.60 -1.53
N PHE A 151 12.85 -14.58 -0.70
CA PHE A 151 12.25 -13.32 -1.16
C PHE A 151 13.10 -12.66 -2.26
N ASN A 152 14.43 -12.73 -2.17
CA ASN A 152 15.32 -12.21 -3.21
C ASN A 152 15.12 -12.93 -4.55
N GLU A 153 15.01 -14.26 -4.53
CA GLU A 153 14.69 -15.02 -5.74
C GLU A 153 13.29 -14.68 -6.27
N ALA A 154 12.28 -14.53 -5.40
CA ALA A 154 10.94 -14.13 -5.81
C ALA A 154 10.93 -12.75 -6.49
N MET A 155 11.70 -11.78 -5.97
CA MET A 155 11.87 -10.46 -6.59
C MET A 155 12.53 -10.55 -7.96
N ARG A 156 13.58 -11.36 -8.11
CA ARG A 156 14.24 -11.59 -9.40
C ARG A 156 13.27 -12.20 -10.41
N MET A 157 12.56 -13.26 -10.02
CA MET A 157 11.56 -13.93 -10.86
C MET A 157 10.47 -12.96 -11.33
N GLY A 158 9.87 -12.20 -10.40
CA GLY A 158 8.85 -11.21 -10.74
C GLY A 158 9.37 -10.13 -11.69
N SER A 159 10.58 -9.60 -11.45
CA SER A 159 11.19 -8.57 -12.30
C SER A 159 11.49 -9.07 -13.72
N GLU A 160 12.05 -10.27 -13.86
CA GLU A 160 12.36 -10.85 -15.16
C GLU A 160 11.07 -11.11 -15.96
N VAL A 161 10.02 -11.68 -15.33
CA VAL A 161 8.70 -11.85 -15.98
C VAL A 161 8.09 -10.51 -16.40
N TYR A 162 8.14 -9.49 -15.54
CA TYR A 162 7.63 -8.16 -15.88
C TYR A 162 8.32 -7.56 -17.11
N HIS A 163 9.64 -7.71 -17.25
CA HIS A 163 10.37 -7.22 -18.42
C HIS A 163 10.08 -8.03 -19.69
N HIS A 164 9.91 -9.36 -19.59
CA HIS A 164 9.44 -10.18 -20.71
C HIS A 164 8.02 -9.78 -21.14
N LEU A 165 7.13 -9.57 -20.17
CA LEU A 165 5.77 -9.11 -20.42
C LEU A 165 5.76 -7.76 -21.16
N LYS A 166 6.61 -6.81 -20.74
CA LYS A 166 6.78 -5.52 -21.44
C LYS A 166 7.12 -5.70 -22.91
N LYS A 167 8.06 -6.60 -23.22
CA LYS A 167 8.50 -6.89 -24.59
C LYS A 167 7.35 -7.49 -25.41
N ILE A 168 6.65 -8.48 -24.87
CA ILE A 168 5.51 -9.12 -25.52
C ILE A 168 4.40 -8.10 -25.81
N ILE A 169 4.06 -7.26 -24.83
CA ILE A 169 3.05 -6.20 -25.00
C ILE A 169 3.48 -5.21 -26.08
N LYS A 170 4.74 -4.77 -26.07
CA LYS A 170 5.28 -3.86 -27.09
C LYS A 170 5.17 -4.45 -28.50
N GLU A 171 5.50 -5.73 -28.65
CA GLU A 171 5.46 -6.43 -29.94
C GLU A 171 4.02 -6.62 -30.45
N LYS A 172 3.08 -6.97 -29.56
CA LYS A 172 1.68 -7.24 -29.94
C LYS A 172 0.82 -5.98 -30.08
N PHE A 173 1.03 -4.97 -29.25
CA PHE A 173 0.13 -3.81 -29.12
C PHE A 173 0.83 -2.45 -29.30
N GLY A 174 2.12 -2.45 -29.65
CA GLY A 174 2.90 -1.24 -29.86
C GLY A 174 3.49 -0.64 -28.57
N LEU A 175 4.38 0.35 -28.76
CA LEU A 175 5.14 0.98 -27.68
C LEU A 175 4.23 1.65 -26.64
N ASP A 176 3.17 2.31 -27.08
CA ASP A 176 2.28 3.09 -26.20
C ASP A 176 1.55 2.21 -25.19
N SER A 177 1.32 0.93 -25.54
CA SER A 177 0.71 -0.07 -24.66
C SER A 177 1.64 -0.53 -23.51
N THR A 178 2.89 -0.06 -23.48
CA THR A 178 3.83 -0.30 -22.37
C THR A 178 3.89 0.83 -21.33
N ALA A 179 3.02 1.83 -21.47
CA ALA A 179 2.74 2.74 -20.36
C ALA A 179 2.16 1.96 -19.18
N VAL A 180 2.41 2.48 -17.97
CA VAL A 180 2.02 1.83 -16.72
C VAL A 180 0.84 2.55 -16.08
N GLY A 181 0.00 1.78 -15.38
CA GLY A 181 -1.08 2.33 -14.53
C GLY A 181 -0.57 2.82 -13.18
N ASP A 182 -1.51 3.11 -12.27
CA ASP A 182 -1.22 3.70 -10.96
C ASP A 182 -0.29 2.83 -10.09
N GLU A 183 -0.28 1.52 -10.31
CA GLU A 183 0.47 0.53 -9.53
C GLU A 183 1.69 -0.05 -10.27
N GLY A 184 2.03 0.49 -11.45
CA GLY A 184 3.20 0.08 -12.21
C GLY A 184 3.01 -1.11 -13.15
N GLY A 185 1.86 -1.78 -13.14
CA GLY A 185 1.49 -2.76 -14.16
C GLY A 185 1.21 -2.11 -15.52
N PHE A 186 1.31 -2.88 -16.60
CA PHE A 186 1.02 -2.36 -17.94
C PHE A 186 -0.47 -2.19 -18.17
N ALA A 187 -0.86 -1.23 -19.01
CA ALA A 187 -2.26 -0.97 -19.34
C ALA A 187 -2.55 -1.19 -20.85
N PRO A 188 -2.28 -2.37 -21.43
CA PRO A 188 -2.57 -2.63 -22.83
C PRO A 188 -4.07 -2.55 -23.12
N ASN A 189 -4.43 -2.19 -24.36
CA ASN A 189 -5.82 -2.08 -24.78
C ASN A 189 -6.44 -3.46 -25.08
N ILE A 190 -6.69 -4.22 -24.02
CA ILE A 190 -7.27 -5.56 -24.04
C ILE A 190 -8.72 -5.48 -23.57
N GLN A 191 -9.60 -6.26 -24.21
CA GLN A 191 -11.03 -6.32 -23.85
C GLN A 191 -11.39 -7.56 -23.04
N ASN A 192 -10.70 -8.67 -23.25
CA ASN A 192 -10.99 -9.95 -22.60
C ASN A 192 -9.97 -10.24 -21.50
N ASN A 193 -10.43 -10.51 -20.29
CA ASN A 193 -9.57 -10.86 -19.15
C ASN A 193 -8.70 -12.10 -19.42
N LYS A 194 -9.16 -13.05 -20.25
CA LYS A 194 -8.36 -14.22 -20.62
C LYS A 194 -7.12 -13.86 -21.43
N ASP A 195 -7.19 -12.83 -22.26
CA ASP A 195 -6.05 -12.41 -23.08
C ASP A 195 -4.93 -11.85 -22.19
N ALA A 196 -5.27 -11.15 -21.10
CA ALA A 196 -4.30 -10.72 -20.10
C ALA A 196 -3.59 -11.91 -19.44
N LEU A 197 -4.35 -12.96 -19.07
CA LEU A 197 -3.77 -14.19 -18.51
C LEU A 197 -2.83 -14.89 -19.50
N PHE A 198 -3.20 -14.98 -20.78
CA PHE A 198 -2.33 -15.59 -21.79
C PHE A 198 -1.04 -14.81 -22.00
N LEU A 199 -1.07 -13.48 -21.98
CA LEU A 199 0.15 -12.66 -22.04
C LEU A 199 1.08 -12.90 -20.85
N ILE A 200 0.52 -13.03 -19.65
CA ILE A 200 1.27 -13.33 -18.44
C ILE A 200 1.88 -14.75 -18.55
N GLN A 201 1.11 -15.72 -19.03
CA GLN A 201 1.57 -17.08 -19.22
C GLN A 201 2.72 -17.17 -20.25
N ASP A 202 2.61 -16.45 -21.38
CA ASP A 202 3.67 -16.30 -22.37
C ASP A 202 4.94 -15.69 -21.73
N ALA A 203 4.77 -14.65 -20.89
CA ALA A 203 5.89 -13.98 -20.21
C ALA A 203 6.59 -14.88 -19.19
N ILE A 204 5.83 -15.63 -18.38
CA ILE A 204 6.35 -16.63 -17.43
C ILE A 204 7.13 -17.71 -18.17
N GLN A 205 6.60 -18.19 -19.30
CA GLN A 205 7.27 -19.19 -20.13
C GLN A 205 8.59 -18.65 -20.72
N GLN A 206 8.58 -17.45 -21.30
CA GLN A 206 9.79 -16.85 -21.89
C GLN A 206 10.86 -16.53 -20.84
N ALA A 207 10.46 -16.19 -19.61
CA ALA A 207 11.37 -16.00 -18.50
C ALA A 207 11.92 -17.31 -17.90
N GLY A 208 11.39 -18.47 -18.32
CA GLY A 208 11.84 -19.78 -17.85
C GLY A 208 11.33 -20.18 -16.46
N TYR A 209 10.19 -19.62 -16.02
CA TYR A 209 9.63 -19.82 -14.67
C TYR A 209 8.31 -20.59 -14.63
N THR A 210 7.94 -21.30 -15.71
CA THR A 210 6.76 -22.16 -15.74
C THR A 210 6.75 -23.14 -14.57
N GLY A 211 5.63 -23.21 -13.84
CA GLY A 211 5.47 -24.07 -12.66
C GLY A 211 6.12 -23.53 -11.38
N LYS A 212 6.69 -22.32 -11.41
CA LYS A 212 7.24 -21.63 -10.23
C LYS A 212 6.55 -20.30 -9.92
N ILE A 213 5.66 -19.84 -10.79
CA ILE A 213 4.88 -18.62 -10.66
C ILE A 213 3.43 -18.97 -10.95
N GLU A 214 2.54 -18.60 -10.03
CA GLU A 214 1.08 -18.67 -10.17
C GLU A 214 0.52 -17.35 -10.68
#